data_AF-A0A1W1V8H6-F1
#
_entry.id   AF-A0A1W1V8H6-F1
#
_cell.length_a   1.000
_cell.length_b   1.000
_cell.length_c   1.000
_cell.angle_alpha   90.00
_cell.angle_beta   90.00
_cell.angle_gamma   90.00
#
_symmetry.space_group_name_H-M   'P 1'
#
loop_
_entity.id
_entity.type
_entity.pdbx_description
1 polymer ?
#
loop_
_entity_poly.entity_id
_entity_poly.type
_entity_poly.pdbx_seq_one_letter_code
_entity_poly.pdbx_strand_id
1 'polypeptide(L)'
;MPRSRSSKVRPARASAIKGGEAHPVSGAPVAFRAGCGREWNAVSPEADLAYTAQEFGDCPGCPHRVEPEGTLPFCTLRPAKTAHPFAALAELEWPE
;
A
#
# COMPACT_ATOMS: atom_id res chain seq x y z
N MET A 1 19.32 -28.36 48.67
CA MET A 1 19.91 -27.19 47.97
C MET A 1 20.02 -27.49 46.47
N PRO A 2 19.06 -27.10 45.61
CA PRO A 2 19.22 -27.28 44.17
C PRO A 2 20.04 -26.14 43.54
N ARG A 3 20.98 -26.50 42.65
CA ARG A 3 21.90 -25.59 41.95
C ARG A 3 21.21 -24.92 40.75
N SER A 4 21.24 -23.58 40.71
CA SER A 4 20.72 -22.77 39.61
C SER A 4 21.56 -22.91 38.34
N ARG A 5 20.93 -23.32 37.23
CA ARG A 5 21.56 -23.36 35.89
C ARG A 5 21.25 -22.06 35.17
N SER A 6 22.27 -21.20 35.02
CA SER A 6 22.17 -19.97 34.23
C SER A 6 22.16 -20.30 32.74
N SER A 7 20.99 -20.23 32.10
CA SER A 7 20.87 -20.28 30.63
C SER A 7 21.20 -18.91 30.05
N LYS A 8 22.43 -18.77 29.54
CA LYS A 8 22.87 -17.59 28.80
C LYS A 8 22.31 -17.68 27.38
N VAL A 9 21.17 -17.03 27.14
CA VAL A 9 20.56 -16.92 25.81
C VAL A 9 21.43 -15.98 24.98
N ARG A 10 21.98 -16.49 23.87
CA ARG A 10 22.71 -15.68 22.87
C ARG A 10 21.68 -14.94 22.01
N PRO A 11 21.88 -13.65 21.66
CA PRO A 11 21.00 -12.99 20.72
C PRO A 11 21.17 -13.59 19.31
N ALA A 12 20.05 -13.86 18.66
CA ALA A 12 19.99 -14.31 17.28
C ALA A 12 20.51 -13.20 16.36
N ARG A 13 21.43 -13.58 15.46
CA ARG A 13 21.97 -12.73 14.40
C ARG A 13 20.87 -12.53 13.36
N ALA A 14 20.39 -11.29 13.20
CA ALA A 14 19.42 -10.94 12.17
C ALA A 14 20.08 -11.02 10.80
N SER A 15 19.68 -12.01 9.99
CA SER A 15 20.00 -12.06 8.56
C SER A 15 19.09 -11.09 7.83
N ALA A 16 19.70 -10.14 7.11
CA ALA A 16 19.00 -9.24 6.21
C ALA A 16 18.40 -10.04 5.04
N ILE A 17 17.08 -10.06 4.94
CA ILE A 17 16.39 -10.46 3.71
C ILE A 17 16.40 -9.27 2.73
N LYS A 18 16.85 -9.55 1.51
CA LYS A 18 17.01 -8.61 0.41
C LYS A 18 15.83 -8.81 -0.56
N GLY A 19 15.04 -7.77 -0.78
CA GLY A 19 14.05 -7.69 -1.87
C GLY A 19 12.71 -8.41 -1.59
N GLY A 20 11.66 -7.63 -1.36
CA GLY A 20 10.27 -8.07 -1.38
C GLY A 20 9.40 -6.83 -1.45
N GLU A 21 8.44 -6.82 -2.38
CA GLU A 21 7.46 -5.75 -2.60
C GLU A 21 7.02 -5.10 -1.28
N ALA A 22 7.01 -3.76 -1.25
CA ALA A 22 6.62 -2.99 -0.09
C ALA A 22 5.11 -3.15 0.17
N HIS A 23 4.75 -4.27 0.77
CA HIS A 23 3.47 -4.44 1.44
C HIS A 23 3.51 -3.52 2.67
N PRO A 24 2.51 -2.65 2.89
CA PRO A 24 2.48 -1.81 4.08
C PRO A 24 2.51 -2.71 5.32
N VAL A 25 3.59 -2.59 6.10
CA VAL A 25 3.75 -3.31 7.37
C VAL A 25 2.68 -2.79 8.34
N SER A 26 1.81 -3.70 8.81
CA SER A 26 0.76 -3.42 9.79
C SER A 26 1.30 -2.69 11.02
N GLY A 27 1.12 -1.37 11.08
CA GLY A 27 1.41 -0.56 12.26
C GLY A 27 1.83 0.88 11.99
N ALA A 28 2.42 1.19 10.84
CA ALA A 28 2.80 2.56 10.48
C ALA A 28 1.83 3.16 9.46
N PRO A 29 1.43 4.44 9.61
CA PRO A 29 0.64 5.11 8.59
C PRO A 29 1.44 5.23 7.30
N VAL A 30 0.82 4.89 6.18
CA VAL A 30 1.40 5.06 4.84
C VAL A 30 0.61 6.11 4.08
N ALA A 31 1.30 6.84 3.21
CA ALA A 31 0.67 7.79 2.30
C ALA A 31 -0.03 7.02 1.18
N PHE A 32 -1.33 7.22 1.04
CA PHE A 32 -2.13 6.76 -0.08
C PHE A 32 -2.42 7.94 -1.00
N ARG A 33 -2.35 7.71 -2.31
CA ARG A 33 -2.56 8.71 -3.36
C ARG A 33 -3.71 8.26 -4.27
N ALA A 34 -4.63 9.18 -4.56
CA ALA A 34 -5.66 9.00 -5.59
C ALA A 34 -5.09 9.29 -6.98
N GLY A 35 -5.75 8.82 -8.04
CA GLY A 35 -5.39 9.16 -9.43
C GLY A 35 -5.35 10.68 -9.71
N CYS A 36 -6.16 11.48 -9.02
CA CYS A 36 -6.13 12.95 -9.11
C CYS A 36 -4.96 13.61 -8.35
N GLY A 37 -4.10 12.83 -7.70
CA GLY A 37 -2.92 13.33 -6.99
C GLY A 37 -3.15 13.74 -5.53
N ARG A 38 -4.38 13.67 -5.02
CA ARG A 38 -4.68 13.90 -3.59
C ARG A 38 -4.11 12.79 -2.73
N GLU A 39 -3.63 13.13 -1.53
CA GLU A 39 -2.93 12.20 -0.64
C GLU A 39 -3.47 12.22 0.79
N TRP A 40 -3.49 11.06 1.44
CA TRP A 40 -3.89 10.88 2.84
C TRP A 40 -2.97 9.88 3.51
N ASN A 41 -2.71 10.06 4.80
CA ASN A 41 -2.00 9.06 5.60
C ASN A 41 -3.02 8.16 6.29
N ALA A 42 -2.96 6.86 6.03
CA ALA A 42 -3.84 5.88 6.66
C ALA A 42 -3.04 4.64 7.10
N VAL A 43 -3.47 4.02 8.18
CA VAL A 43 -2.98 2.70 8.61
C VAL A 43 -3.93 1.67 8.01
N SER A 44 -3.53 1.05 6.90
CA SER A 44 -4.27 -0.10 6.33
C SER A 44 -3.28 -1.13 5.78
N PRO A 45 -3.56 -2.44 5.96
CA PRO A 45 -2.81 -3.51 5.32
C PRO A 45 -3.18 -3.70 3.83
N GLU A 46 -4.20 -3.02 3.33
CA GLU A 46 -4.71 -3.19 1.96
C GLU A 46 -3.80 -2.53 0.91
N ALA A 47 -3.71 -3.15 -0.27
CA ALA A 47 -2.94 -2.63 -1.40
C ALA A 47 -3.65 -1.48 -2.11
N ASP A 48 -4.98 -1.39 -1.98
CA ASP A 48 -5.82 -0.32 -2.48
C ASP A 48 -6.97 -0.06 -1.52
N LEU A 49 -7.41 1.20 -1.46
CA LEU A 49 -8.57 1.62 -0.67
C LEU A 49 -9.60 2.31 -1.54
N ALA A 50 -10.88 2.08 -1.26
CA ALA A 50 -11.98 2.79 -1.90
C ALA A 50 -12.33 4.07 -1.12
N TYR A 51 -12.04 5.25 -1.71
CA TYR A 51 -12.46 6.54 -1.18
C TYR A 51 -13.86 6.89 -1.67
N THR A 52 -14.86 6.62 -0.84
CA THR A 52 -16.28 6.88 -1.13
C THR A 52 -16.73 8.29 -0.75
N ALA A 53 -16.06 8.93 0.22
CA ALA A 53 -16.51 10.21 0.77
C ALA A 53 -16.51 11.35 -0.26
N GLN A 54 -15.58 11.35 -1.23
CA GLN A 54 -15.55 12.28 -2.37
C GLN A 54 -15.79 13.75 -2.00
N GLU A 55 -15.25 14.19 -0.87
CA GLU A 55 -15.60 15.48 -0.23
C GLU A 55 -15.03 16.69 -0.98
N PHE A 56 -14.16 16.47 -1.95
CA PHE A 56 -13.57 17.53 -2.77
C PHE A 56 -14.53 17.88 -3.91
N GLY A 57 -14.82 19.17 -4.09
CA GLY A 57 -15.79 19.63 -5.10
C GLY A 57 -15.48 19.24 -6.56
N ASP A 58 -14.24 18.87 -6.85
CA ASP A 58 -13.78 18.41 -8.17
C ASP A 58 -13.87 16.87 -8.35
N CYS A 59 -14.09 16.10 -7.27
CA CYS A 59 -14.26 14.64 -7.36
C CYS A 59 -15.35 14.17 -8.34
N PRO A 60 -16.54 14.81 -8.45
CA PRO A 60 -17.59 14.36 -9.37
C PRO A 60 -17.18 14.38 -10.85
N GLY A 61 -16.28 15.28 -11.25
CA GLY A 61 -15.78 15.41 -12.62
C GLY A 61 -14.42 14.73 -12.86
N CYS A 62 -13.89 14.05 -11.86
CA CYS A 62 -12.56 13.44 -11.93
C CYS A 62 -12.57 12.24 -12.89
N PRO A 63 -11.63 12.14 -13.86
CA PRO A 63 -11.55 11.00 -14.78
C PRO A 63 -11.16 9.68 -14.08
N HIS A 64 -10.72 9.74 -12.82
CA HIS A 64 -10.36 8.59 -12.00
C HIS A 64 -11.52 8.11 -11.09
N ARG A 65 -12.70 8.75 -11.20
CA ARG A 65 -13.91 8.34 -10.48
C ARG A 65 -14.46 7.08 -11.13
N VAL A 66 -14.71 6.06 -10.33
CA VAL A 66 -15.31 4.79 -10.74
C VAL A 66 -16.79 4.83 -10.35
N GLU A 67 -17.67 4.51 -11.31
CA GLU A 67 -19.13 4.45 -11.12
C GLU A 67 -19.62 3.01 -11.38
N PRO A 68 -19.62 2.14 -10.37
CA PRO A 68 -20.10 0.77 -10.53
C PRO A 68 -21.62 0.74 -10.53
N GLU A 69 -22.20 -0.20 -11.27
CA GLU A 69 -23.64 -0.40 -11.29
C GLU A 69 -24.15 -0.82 -9.90
N GLY A 70 -25.20 -0.17 -9.41
CA GLY A 70 -25.86 -0.52 -8.14
C GLY A 70 -25.12 -0.15 -6.86
N THR A 71 -24.01 0.62 -6.92
CA THR A 71 -23.27 1.05 -5.73
C THR A 71 -22.87 2.52 -5.79
N LEU A 72 -22.33 3.05 -4.69
CA LEU A 72 -21.85 4.43 -4.66
C LEU A 72 -20.57 4.58 -5.49
N PRO A 73 -20.41 5.72 -6.18
CA PRO A 73 -19.16 6.05 -6.86
C PRO A 73 -18.01 6.15 -5.85
N PHE A 74 -16.79 5.88 -6.29
CA PHE A 74 -15.61 6.02 -5.44
C PHE A 74 -14.36 6.33 -6.28
N CYS A 75 -13.30 6.77 -5.60
CA CYS A 75 -11.96 6.86 -6.17
C CYS A 75 -11.06 5.79 -5.54
N THR A 76 -10.21 5.15 -6.33
CA THR A 76 -9.22 4.19 -5.80
C THR A 76 -8.00 4.96 -5.27
N LEU A 77 -7.59 4.64 -4.04
CA LEU A 77 -6.36 5.13 -3.42
C LEU A 77 -5.32 4.02 -3.42
N ARG A 78 -4.07 4.36 -3.76
CA ARG A 78 -2.94 3.42 -3.84
C ARG A 78 -1.77 3.94 -3.00
N PRO A 79 -0.99 3.09 -2.32
CA PRO A 79 0.17 3.53 -1.56
C PRO A 79 1.14 4.30 -2.47
N ALA A 80 1.49 5.52 -2.10
CA ALA A 80 2.26 6.45 -2.93
C ALA A 80 3.69 5.98 -3.21
N LYS A 81 4.24 5.12 -2.35
CA LYS A 81 5.62 4.60 -2.45
C LYS A 81 5.71 3.21 -3.06
N THR A 82 4.58 2.62 -3.45
CA THR A 82 4.55 1.28 -4.07
C THR A 82 4.60 1.44 -5.59
N ALA A 83 5.51 0.71 -6.24
CA ALA A 83 5.57 0.67 -7.69
C ALA A 83 4.23 0.17 -8.27
N HIS A 84 3.79 0.73 -9.40
CA HIS A 84 2.57 0.25 -10.05
C HIS A 84 2.76 -1.21 -10.47
N PRO A 85 1.79 -2.11 -10.28
CA PRO A 85 1.94 -3.54 -10.62
C PRO A 85 2.24 -3.79 -12.10
N PHE A 86 1.86 -2.85 -12.97
CA PHE A 86 2.17 -2.87 -14.40
C PHE A 86 3.38 -2.01 -14.79
N ALA A 87 4.15 -1.49 -13.84
CA ALA A 87 5.34 -0.68 -14.15
C ALA A 87 6.33 -1.45 -15.04
N ALA A 88 6.44 -2.77 -14.87
CA ALA A 88 7.25 -3.64 -15.72
C ALA A 88 6.76 -3.71 -17.17
N LEU A 89 5.50 -3.39 -17.47
CA LEU A 89 4.98 -3.35 -18.83
C LEU A 89 5.38 -2.07 -19.58
N ALA A 90 5.85 -1.04 -18.88
CA ALA A 90 6.30 0.19 -19.54
C ALA A 90 7.54 -0.04 -20.42
N GLU A 91 8.28 -1.11 -20.16
CA GLU A 91 9.49 -1.53 -20.89
C GLU A 91 9.18 -2.57 -21.99
N LEU A 92 7.90 -2.94 -22.18
CA LEU A 92 7.50 -3.97 -23.13
C LEU A 92 7.46 -3.41 -24.57
N GLU A 93 8.43 -3.80 -25.39
CA GLU A 93 8.47 -3.50 -26.82
C GLU A 93 7.57 -4.48 -27.60
N TRP A 94 6.65 -3.95 -28.40
CA TRP A 94 5.82 -4.78 -29.29
C TRP A 94 6.59 -5.08 -30.58
N PRO A 95 6.67 -6.35 -31.03
CA PRO A 95 7.15 -6.65 -32.36
C PRO A 95 6.15 -6.12 -33.41
N GLU A 96 6.70 -5.62 -34.53
CA GLU A 96 5.95 -5.15 -35.70
C GLU A 96 5.22 -6.26 -36.47
#